data_AF-A0A3S5AXX6-F1
#
_entry.id   AF-A0A3S5AXX6-F1
#
_cell.length_a   1.000
_cell.length_b   1.000
_cell.length_c   1.000
_cell.angle_alpha   90.00
_cell.angle_beta   90.00
_cell.angle_gamma   90.00
#
_symmetry.space_group_name_H-M   'P 1'
#
loop_
_entity.id
_entity.type
_entity.pdbx_description
1 polymer ?
#
loop_
_entity_poly.entity_id
_entity_poly.type
_entity_poly.pdbx_seq_one_letter_code
_entity_poly.pdbx_strand_id
1 'polypeptide(L)'
;MDDGTPIALTVTVDQTTGSAHFDFTGTGLQTFGNTNAPRAVLFSCLVYSLRSLVKEEIPLNQGCLKPIRLTVPNGTILSPGPDAAVVGGNVLTSQRIVDVILAAFGACSASQGCMNNVTFGNDALGYYETVAGGAGAVSLVLVISTVNCQIRNKIKI
;
A
#
# COMPACT_ATOMS: atom_id res chain seq x y z
N MET A 1 10.60 -0.56 7.72
CA MET A 1 11.32 -0.91 6.48
C MET A 1 12.61 -1.61 6.86
N ASP A 2 13.23 -2.38 5.95
CA ASP A 2 14.46 -3.15 6.25
C ASP A 2 15.65 -2.28 6.65
N ASP A 3 15.66 -1.02 6.19
CA ASP A 3 16.61 0.02 6.56
C ASP A 3 16.29 0.71 7.89
N GLY A 4 15.27 0.25 8.62
CA GLY A 4 14.80 0.83 9.87
C GLY A 4 13.81 1.99 9.71
N THR A 5 13.54 2.48 8.49
CA THR A 5 12.58 3.57 8.27
C THR A 5 11.17 3.14 8.73
N PRO A 6 10.53 3.88 9.66
CA PRO A 6 9.21 3.50 10.14
C PRO A 6 8.11 3.89 9.14
N ILE A 7 7.11 3.03 9.00
CA ILE A 7 5.80 3.39 8.46
C ILE A 7 4.83 3.26 9.63
N ALA A 8 4.36 4.39 10.15
CA ALA A 8 3.51 4.44 11.34
C ALA A 8 2.10 4.82 10.90
N LEU A 9 1.10 4.12 11.43
CA LEU A 9 -0.31 4.42 11.17
C LEU A 9 -1.08 4.34 12.49
N THR A 10 -1.82 5.41 12.77
CA THR A 10 -2.89 5.43 13.78
C THR A 10 -4.22 5.60 13.07
N VAL A 11 -5.20 4.76 13.39
CA VAL A 11 -6.56 4.85 12.84
C VAL A 11 -7.54 5.17 13.95
N THR A 12 -8.29 6.27 13.79
CA THR A 12 -9.37 6.66 14.69
C THR A 12 -10.68 6.64 13.92
N VAL A 13 -11.69 5.92 14.42
CA VAL A 13 -13.01 5.83 13.79
C VAL A 13 -14.04 6.55 14.63
N ASP A 14 -14.76 7.49 14.03
CA ASP A 14 -15.94 8.10 14.63
C ASP A 14 -17.17 7.24 14.34
N GLN A 15 -17.65 6.53 15.36
CA GLN A 15 -18.81 5.65 15.25
C GLN A 15 -20.11 6.41 14.98
N THR A 16 -20.17 7.71 15.26
CA THR A 16 -21.37 8.54 15.06
C THR A 16 -21.55 8.91 13.59
N THR A 17 -20.48 9.37 12.96
CA THR A 17 -20.50 9.83 11.56
C THR A 17 -20.10 8.74 10.56
N GLY A 18 -19.50 7.64 11.04
CA GLY A 18 -18.88 6.61 10.21
C GLY A 18 -17.59 7.08 9.53
N SER A 19 -17.04 8.24 9.92
CA SER A 19 -15.79 8.76 9.37
C SER A 19 -14.57 8.14 10.05
N ALA A 20 -13.45 8.09 9.33
CA ALA A 20 -12.20 7.56 9.86
C ALA A 20 -11.04 8.52 9.58
N HIS A 21 -10.15 8.68 10.56
CA HIS A 21 -8.91 9.43 10.42
C HIS A 21 -7.73 8.47 10.40
N PHE A 22 -7.02 8.47 9.28
CA PHE A 22 -5.77 7.76 9.08
C PHE A 22 -4.63 8.76 9.27
N ASP A 23 -3.87 8.57 10.34
CA ASP A 23 -2.75 9.44 10.70
C ASP A 23 -1.42 8.70 10.54
N PHE A 24 -0.62 9.15 9.57
CA PHE A 24 0.72 8.64 9.29
C PHE A 24 1.84 9.43 9.99
N THR A 25 1.50 10.26 10.97
CA THR A 25 2.49 10.93 11.83
C THR A 25 3.41 9.90 12.50
N GLY A 26 4.71 10.19 12.53
CA GLY A 26 5.74 9.26 12.99
C GLY A 26 6.34 8.37 11.88
N THR A 27 5.80 8.43 10.66
CA THR A 27 6.44 7.85 9.48
C THR A 27 7.77 8.54 9.19
N GLY A 28 8.77 7.75 8.80
CA GLY A 28 10.13 8.21 8.56
C GLY A 28 10.26 9.16 7.37
N LEU A 29 11.38 9.89 7.35
CA LEU A 29 11.72 10.80 6.26
C LEU A 29 11.91 10.06 4.93
N GLN A 30 11.80 10.78 3.82
CA GLN A 30 12.17 10.26 2.52
C GLN A 30 13.63 9.75 2.53
N THR A 31 13.89 8.70 1.76
CA THR A 31 15.20 8.07 1.67
C THR A 31 15.93 8.55 0.42
N PHE A 32 17.27 8.48 0.42
CA PHE A 32 18.08 8.65 -0.80
C PHE A 32 17.93 7.49 -1.79
N GLY A 33 17.32 6.38 -1.35
CA GLY A 33 17.01 5.22 -2.18
C GLY A 33 15.73 5.42 -3.00
N ASN A 34 15.27 4.34 -3.62
CA ASN A 34 14.09 4.36 -4.48
C ASN A 34 12.80 3.91 -3.79
N THR A 35 12.81 3.68 -2.48
CA THR A 35 11.67 3.18 -1.70
C THR A 35 10.65 4.27 -1.35
N ASN A 36 10.83 5.50 -1.83
CA ASN A 36 9.87 6.56 -1.60
C ASN A 36 8.56 6.29 -2.35
N ALA A 37 7.43 6.44 -1.68
CA ALA A 37 6.09 6.27 -2.23
C ALA A 37 5.39 7.63 -2.33
N PRO A 38 5.12 8.14 -3.55
CA PRO A 38 4.30 9.32 -3.75
C PRO A 38 2.91 9.15 -3.11
N ARG A 39 2.27 10.27 -2.75
CA ARG A 39 0.93 10.25 -2.15
C ARG A 39 -0.10 9.48 -2.98
N ALA A 40 0.03 9.49 -4.31
CA ALA A 40 -0.82 8.71 -5.20
C ALA A 40 -0.79 7.20 -4.89
N VAL A 41 0.40 6.66 -4.60
CA VAL A 41 0.57 5.24 -4.21
C VAL A 41 -0.12 4.97 -2.89
N LEU A 42 0.06 5.85 -1.90
CA LEU A 42 -0.63 5.75 -0.61
C LEU A 42 -2.16 5.75 -0.77
N PHE A 43 -2.70 6.64 -1.61
CA PHE A 43 -4.14 6.66 -1.90
C PHE A 43 -4.62 5.36 -2.55
N SER A 44 -3.85 4.80 -3.50
CA SER A 44 -4.16 3.49 -4.08
C SER A 44 -4.16 2.37 -3.04
N CYS A 45 -3.19 2.35 -2.14
CA CYS A 45 -3.13 1.37 -1.03
C CYS A 45 -4.34 1.50 -0.09
N LEU A 46 -4.76 2.73 0.23
CA LEU A 46 -5.96 2.98 1.06
C LEU A 46 -7.22 2.43 0.37
N VAL A 47 -7.47 2.80 -0.89
CA VAL A 47 -8.64 2.33 -1.64
C VAL A 47 -8.64 0.81 -1.75
N TYR A 48 -7.48 0.21 -2.07
CA TYR A 48 -7.32 -1.23 -2.14
C TYR A 48 -7.66 -1.93 -0.81
N SER A 49 -7.10 -1.43 0.29
CA SER A 49 -7.27 -2.05 1.61
C SER A 49 -8.73 -1.96 2.06
N LEU A 50 -9.35 -0.79 1.95
CA LEU A 50 -10.74 -0.57 2.33
C LEU A 50 -11.69 -1.45 1.51
N ARG A 51 -11.48 -1.53 0.20
CA ARG A 51 -12.26 -2.43 -0.66
C ARG A 51 -12.09 -3.89 -0.28
N SER A 52 -10.91 -4.29 0.19
CA SER A 52 -10.65 -5.67 0.61
C SER A 52 -11.30 -6.01 1.97
N LEU A 53 -11.56 -4.99 2.80
CA LEU A 53 -12.18 -5.13 4.11
C LEU A 53 -13.72 -5.08 4.07
N VAL A 54 -14.30 -4.37 3.10
CA VAL A 54 -15.75 -4.20 3.00
C VAL A 54 -16.38 -5.30 2.14
N LYS A 55 -17.38 -6.00 2.69
CA LYS A 55 -18.14 -7.07 2.01
C LYS A 55 -19.18 -6.58 1.00
N GLU A 56 -19.17 -5.30 0.66
CA GLU A 56 -20.15 -4.67 -0.23
C GLU A 56 -19.47 -4.16 -1.49
N GLU A 57 -20.22 -4.05 -2.58
CA GLU A 57 -19.74 -3.46 -3.82
C GLU A 57 -19.54 -1.96 -3.63
N ILE A 58 -18.34 -1.58 -3.19
CA ILE A 58 -17.92 -0.18 -3.19
C ILE A 58 -17.50 0.20 -4.62
N PRO A 59 -18.14 1.20 -5.25
CA PRO A 59 -17.71 1.68 -6.56
C PRO A 59 -16.30 2.26 -6.46
N LEU A 60 -15.36 1.80 -7.29
CA LEU A 60 -13.94 2.17 -7.19
C LEU A 60 -13.71 3.62 -7.66
N ASN A 61 -14.07 4.61 -6.85
CA ASN A 61 -13.88 6.02 -7.15
C ASN A 61 -13.47 6.83 -5.91
N GLN A 62 -13.06 8.08 -6.11
CA GLN A 62 -12.60 8.98 -5.02
C GLN A 62 -13.67 9.24 -3.96
N GLY A 63 -14.95 9.04 -4.26
CA GLY A 63 -16.07 9.19 -3.32
C GLY A 63 -15.94 8.28 -2.08
N CYS A 64 -15.29 7.13 -2.21
CA CYS A 64 -15.06 6.19 -1.11
C CYS A 64 -14.07 6.72 -0.07
N LEU A 65 -13.25 7.70 -0.45
CA LEU A 65 -12.31 8.37 0.45
C LEU A 65 -12.93 9.63 1.07
N LYS A 66 -14.13 10.05 0.67
CA LYS A 66 -14.80 11.23 1.24
C LYS A 66 -14.96 11.19 2.77
N PRO A 67 -15.30 10.06 3.41
CA PRO A 67 -15.36 9.98 4.88
C PRO A 67 -13.99 9.77 5.53
N ILE A 68 -12.91 9.76 4.75
CA ILE A 68 -11.56 9.46 5.23
C ILE A 68 -10.75 10.75 5.32
N ARG A 69 -10.42 11.13 6.55
CA ARG A 69 -9.41 12.14 6.82
C ARG A 69 -8.04 11.48 6.76
N LEU A 70 -7.09 12.11 6.08
CA LEU A 70 -5.72 11.59 5.93
C LEU A 70 -4.69 12.64 6.38
N THR A 71 -3.89 12.32 7.39
CA THR A 71 -2.72 13.11 7.80
C THR A 71 -1.45 12.38 7.35
N VAL A 72 -0.63 13.06 6.53
CA VAL A 72 0.67 12.55 6.08
C VAL A 72 1.64 13.74 6.11
N PRO A 73 2.68 13.73 6.96
CA PRO A 73 3.67 14.80 6.98
C PRO A 73 4.45 14.86 5.66
N ASN A 74 4.70 16.07 5.17
CA ASN A 74 5.51 16.30 3.96
C ASN A 74 6.98 15.91 4.23
N GLY A 75 7.70 15.49 3.18
CA GLY A 75 9.11 15.09 3.28
C GLY A 75 9.31 13.70 3.90
N THR A 76 8.23 12.95 4.14
CA THR A 76 8.27 11.56 4.58
C THR A 76 8.41 10.61 3.40
N ILE A 77 8.75 9.34 3.67
CA ILE A 77 8.77 8.28 2.65
C ILE A 77 7.41 8.10 1.96
N LEU A 78 6.30 8.58 2.55
CA LEU A 78 4.94 8.53 1.98
C LEU A 78 4.46 9.85 1.36
N SER A 79 5.26 10.92 1.48
CA SER A 79 5.03 12.20 0.81
C SER A 79 6.38 12.84 0.47
N PRO A 80 7.20 12.18 -0.36
CA PRO A 80 8.54 12.64 -0.69
C PRO A 80 8.51 13.90 -1.55
N GLY A 81 9.63 14.62 -1.60
CA GLY A 81 9.84 15.71 -2.56
C GLY A 81 9.85 15.22 -4.02
N PRO A 82 9.68 16.14 -4.99
CA PRO A 82 9.56 15.82 -6.41
C PRO A 82 10.81 15.16 -7.01
N ASP A 83 11.98 15.42 -6.43
CA ASP A 83 13.26 14.89 -6.93
C ASP A 83 13.63 13.52 -6.36
N ALA A 84 12.79 12.95 -5.48
CA ALA A 84 13.06 11.66 -4.87
C ALA A 84 12.86 10.51 -5.87
N ALA A 85 13.71 9.49 -5.81
CA ALA A 85 13.50 8.26 -6.56
C ALA A 85 12.35 7.44 -5.96
N VAL A 86 11.43 6.97 -6.81
CA VAL A 86 10.13 6.40 -6.36
C VAL A 86 9.79 5.01 -6.91
N VAL A 87 10.65 4.41 -7.74
CA VAL A 87 10.32 3.13 -8.40
C VAL A 87 10.05 2.01 -7.39
N GLY A 88 10.85 1.94 -6.32
CA GLY A 88 10.70 1.01 -5.21
C GLY A 88 9.45 1.26 -4.37
N GLY A 89 8.90 2.48 -4.40
CA GLY A 89 7.66 2.83 -3.71
C GLY A 89 6.47 1.97 -4.15
N ASN A 90 6.37 1.68 -5.45
CA ASN A 90 5.27 0.87 -6.00
C ASN A 90 5.41 -0.62 -5.71
N VAL A 91 6.63 -1.12 -5.60
CA VAL A 91 6.91 -2.57 -5.51
C VAL A 91 7.17 -3.05 -4.09
N LEU A 92 7.72 -2.20 -3.21
CA LEU A 92 8.08 -2.53 -1.83
C LEU A 92 7.21 -1.77 -0.83
N THR A 93 7.28 -0.45 -0.87
CA THR A 93 6.65 0.40 0.16
C THR A 93 5.14 0.30 0.12
N SER A 94 4.53 0.18 -1.06
CA SER A 94 3.10 -0.07 -1.23
C SER A 94 2.60 -1.29 -0.47
N GLN A 95 3.39 -2.38 -0.45
CA GLN A 95 3.06 -3.60 0.28
C GLN A 95 3.04 -3.35 1.78
N ARG A 96 4.04 -2.60 2.28
CA ARG A 96 4.13 -2.26 3.71
C ARG A 96 3.07 -1.29 4.17
N ILE A 97 2.66 -0.35 3.31
CA ILE A 97 1.50 0.51 3.56
C ILE A 97 0.23 -0.35 3.73
N VAL A 98 0.02 -1.32 2.84
CA VAL A 98 -1.14 -2.23 2.95
C VAL A 98 -1.05 -3.10 4.21
N ASP A 99 0.11 -3.67 4.51
CA ASP A 99 0.33 -4.46 5.73
C ASP A 99 -0.05 -3.67 7.00
N VAL A 100 0.41 -2.41 7.13
CA VAL A 100 0.09 -1.60 8.32
C VAL A 100 -1.39 -1.22 8.39
N ILE A 101 -2.06 -0.99 7.25
CA ILE A 101 -3.49 -0.71 7.21
C ILE A 101 -4.27 -1.95 7.65
N LEU A 102 -4.01 -3.11 7.05
CA LEU A 102 -4.73 -4.34 7.38
C LEU A 102 -4.47 -4.79 8.82
N ALA A 103 -3.24 -4.59 9.32
CA ALA A 103 -2.90 -4.83 10.71
C ALA A 103 -3.65 -3.90 11.67
N ALA A 104 -3.83 -2.62 11.34
CA ALA A 104 -4.62 -1.67 12.15
C ALA A 104 -6.08 -2.10 12.30
N PHE A 105 -6.65 -2.81 11.33
CA PHE A 105 -7.98 -3.40 11.39
C PHE A 105 -8.01 -4.86 11.91
N GLY A 106 -6.85 -5.44 12.25
CA GLY A 106 -6.74 -6.82 12.71
C GLY A 106 -7.16 -7.86 11.66
N ALA A 107 -7.13 -7.52 10.37
CA ALA A 107 -7.72 -8.32 9.30
C ALA A 107 -6.80 -9.45 8.82
N CYS A 108 -5.50 -9.18 8.71
CA CYS A 108 -4.51 -10.18 8.32
C CYS A 108 -3.15 -9.89 8.94
N SER A 109 -2.32 -10.93 9.05
CA SER A 109 -0.89 -10.77 9.28
C SER A 109 -0.18 -10.27 8.01
N ALA A 110 1.05 -9.77 8.15
CA ALA A 110 1.82 -9.26 7.04
C ALA A 110 2.02 -10.34 5.95
N SER A 111 1.85 -9.94 4.69
CA SER A 111 2.09 -10.81 3.54
C SER A 111 3.57 -10.77 3.11
N GLN A 112 3.92 -11.54 2.07
CA GLN A 112 5.17 -11.27 1.36
C GLN A 112 5.10 -9.82 0.89
N GLY A 113 6.03 -8.99 1.35
CA GLY A 113 5.92 -7.54 1.15
C GLY A 113 7.01 -6.98 0.27
N CYS A 114 7.36 -7.73 -0.77
CA CYS A 114 8.17 -7.27 -1.88
C CYS A 114 7.59 -7.83 -3.19
N MET A 115 7.10 -7.01 -4.10
CA MET A 115 6.75 -7.51 -5.43
C MET A 115 8.00 -8.09 -6.10
N ASN A 116 8.09 -9.41 -6.20
CA ASN A 116 9.24 -10.10 -6.80
C ASN A 116 9.17 -9.89 -8.30
N ASN A 117 10.13 -9.16 -8.87
CA ASN A 117 10.16 -8.90 -10.31
C ASN A 117 11.42 -9.50 -10.93
N VAL A 118 11.24 -10.21 -12.04
CA VAL A 118 12.33 -10.62 -12.92
C VAL A 118 12.35 -9.62 -14.07
N THR A 119 13.44 -8.85 -14.15
CA THR A 119 13.62 -7.85 -15.20
C THR A 119 14.93 -8.07 -15.94
N PHE A 120 14.88 -8.14 -17.26
CA PHE A 120 16.05 -8.17 -18.12
C PHE A 120 15.74 -7.50 -19.44
N GLY A 121 16.75 -7.01 -20.13
CA GLY A 121 16.53 -6.29 -21.39
C GLY A 121 17.82 -5.78 -22.01
N ASN A 122 17.66 -5.18 -23.18
CA ASN A 122 18.68 -4.45 -23.92
C ASN A 122 18.03 -3.19 -24.54
N ASP A 123 18.76 -2.50 -25.41
CA ASP A 123 18.30 -1.25 -26.05
C ASP A 123 17.02 -1.40 -26.90
N ALA A 124 16.64 -2.64 -27.28
CA ALA A 124 15.49 -2.92 -28.14
C ALA A 124 14.35 -3.69 -27.44
N LEU A 125 14.58 -4.26 -26.25
CA LEU A 125 13.61 -5.10 -25.55
C LEU A 125 13.76 -4.97 -24.04
N GLY A 126 12.64 -4.75 -23.34
CA GLY A 126 12.53 -4.89 -21.89
C GLY A 126 11.56 -6.01 -21.53
N TYR A 127 12.00 -6.95 -20.70
CA TYR A 127 11.17 -7.97 -20.08
C TYR A 127 10.93 -7.62 -18.61
N TYR A 128 9.68 -7.77 -18.17
CA TYR A 128 9.26 -7.57 -16.79
C TYR A 128 8.21 -8.62 -16.44
N GLU A 129 8.52 -9.48 -15.48
CA GLU A 129 7.58 -10.46 -14.94
C GLU A 129 7.50 -10.35 -13.43
N THR A 130 6.28 -10.40 -12.89
CA THR A 130 6.05 -10.49 -11.45
C THR A 130 5.85 -11.93 -11.03
N VAL A 131 6.68 -12.39 -10.10
CA VAL A 131 6.66 -13.73 -9.52
C VAL A 131 5.77 -13.75 -8.28
N ALA A 132 4.93 -14.78 -8.15
CA ALA A 132 4.02 -14.93 -7.02
C ALA A 132 4.77 -15.03 -5.67
N GLY A 133 4.18 -14.45 -4.63
CA GLY A 133 4.66 -14.49 -3.24
C GLY A 133 3.63 -15.10 -2.29
N GLY A 134 4.07 -15.37 -1.06
CA GLY A 134 3.21 -15.88 0.02
C GLY A 134 2.22 -14.83 0.54
N ALA A 135 1.06 -15.28 1.01
CA ALA A 135 0.07 -14.41 1.63
C ALA A 135 0.07 -14.57 3.15
N GLY A 136 -0.23 -13.47 3.86
CA GLY A 136 -0.35 -13.45 5.30
C GLY A 136 -1.51 -14.31 5.78
N ALA A 137 -1.35 -14.94 6.94
CA ALA A 137 -2.42 -15.66 7.62
C ALA A 137 -3.57 -14.69 7.99
N VAL A 138 -4.80 -15.18 7.86
CA VAL A 138 -6.05 -14.47 8.17
C VAL A 138 -6.81 -15.22 9.26
N SER A 139 -7.53 -14.50 10.11
CA SER A 139 -8.53 -15.14 10.98
C SER A 139 -9.71 -15.59 10.09
N LEU A 140 -10.38 -16.69 10.45
CA LEU A 140 -11.40 -17.40 9.64
C LEU A 140 -12.54 -16.49 9.11
N VAL A 141 -12.70 -15.30 9.68
CA VAL A 141 -13.66 -14.29 9.23
C VAL A 141 -12.98 -13.28 8.31
N LEU A 142 -13.11 -13.58 7.01
CA LEU A 142 -13.16 -12.63 5.89
C LEU A 142 -11.87 -11.89 5.45
N VAL A 143 -11.15 -12.50 4.49
CA VAL A 143 -10.44 -11.76 3.43
C VAL A 143 -10.59 -12.58 2.13
N ILE A 144 -11.38 -12.12 1.15
CA ILE A 144 -11.67 -12.86 -0.11
C ILE A 144 -10.66 -12.51 -1.22
N SER A 145 -9.38 -12.31 -0.89
CA SER A 145 -8.37 -12.10 -1.94
C SER A 145 -7.01 -12.61 -1.50
N THR A 146 -6.92 -13.93 -1.40
CA THR A 146 -5.65 -14.62 -1.24
C THR A 146 -5.32 -15.29 -2.56
N VAL A 147 -4.04 -15.22 -2.95
CA VAL A 147 -3.43 -15.70 -4.20
C VAL A 147 -3.50 -14.73 -5.40
N ASN A 148 -2.80 -13.60 -5.28
CA ASN A 148 -1.58 -13.33 -6.05
C ASN A 148 -1.02 -11.96 -5.60
N CYS A 149 0.05 -11.97 -4.79
CA CYS A 149 0.78 -10.82 -4.22
C CYS A 149 0.25 -9.41 -4.60
N GLN A 150 -0.88 -9.03 -4.00
CA GLN A 150 -1.50 -7.72 -3.78
C GLN A 150 -1.64 -6.68 -4.93
N ILE A 151 -1.13 -6.88 -6.16
CA ILE A 151 -1.46 -6.04 -7.33
C ILE A 151 -1.62 -6.91 -8.59
N ARG A 152 -2.87 -7.10 -9.06
CA ARG A 152 -3.14 -7.74 -10.36
C ARG A 152 -2.99 -6.72 -11.49
N ASN A 153 -1.78 -6.43 -11.94
CA ASN A 153 -1.59 -5.81 -13.25
C ASN A 153 -1.42 -6.90 -14.31
N LYS A 154 -2.54 -7.42 -14.83
CA LYS A 154 -2.51 -7.99 -16.18
C LYS A 154 -2.64 -6.84 -17.17
N ILE A 155 -1.56 -6.10 -17.39
CA ILE A 155 -1.42 -5.30 -18.61
C ILE A 155 -0.80 -6.25 -19.64
N LYS A 156 -1.63 -6.85 -20.48
CA LYS A 156 -1.14 -7.35 -21.76
C LYS A 156 -0.80 -6.11 -22.59
N ILE A 157 0.48 -5.92 -22.89
CA ILE A 157 0.91 -5.09 -24.02
C ILE A 157 0.71 -5.92 -25.28
#